data_AF-A0A533UDD0-F1
#
_entry.id   AF-A0A533UDD0-F1
#
_cell.length_a   1.000
_cell.length_b   1.000
_cell.length_c   1.000
_cell.angle_alpha   90.00
_cell.angle_beta   90.00
_cell.angle_gamma   90.00
#
_symmetry.space_group_name_H-M   'P 1'
#
loop_
_entity.id
_entity.type
_entity.pdbx_description
1 polymer ?
#
loop_
_entity_poly.entity_id
_entity_poly.type
_entity_poly.pdbx_seq_one_letter_code
_entity_poly.pdbx_strand_id
1 'polypeptide(L)'
;MGLDVIEEKNLNDAIVYALDYPNVVLSEAKSFASEITVLEDFAYGLYLGYISGVFFDGFLARNKRYLYSEELTDFHSILVKRSPEIRLKIKANLSLK
;
A
#
# COMPACT_ATOMS: atom_id res chain seq x y z
N MET A 1 12.89 -10.85 15.61
CA MET A 1 12.23 -11.65 14.58
C MET A 1 11.35 -10.73 13.75
N GLY A 2 11.51 -10.76 12.44
CA GLY A 2 10.74 -9.96 11.50
C GLY A 2 9.34 -10.53 11.25
N LEU A 3 8.73 -10.15 10.12
CA LEU A 3 7.47 -10.77 9.71
C LEU A 3 7.66 -12.27 9.48
N ASP A 4 6.72 -13.10 9.93
CA ASP A 4 6.73 -14.51 9.58
C ASP A 4 6.19 -14.73 8.15
N VAL A 5 6.32 -15.97 7.65
CA VAL A 5 5.92 -16.33 6.28
C VAL A 5 4.43 -16.07 6.02
N ILE A 6 3.58 -16.19 7.04
CA ILE A 6 2.14 -15.96 6.92
C ILE A 6 1.87 -14.47 6.79
N GLU A 7 2.52 -13.65 7.62
CA GLU A 7 2.33 -12.20 7.59
C GLU A 7 2.99 -11.53 6.39
N GLU A 8 4.12 -12.04 5.90
CA GLU A 8 4.68 -11.63 4.60
C GLU A 8 3.72 -11.93 3.45
N LYS A 9 3.07 -13.10 3.47
CA LYS A 9 2.04 -13.44 2.48
C LYS A 9 0.85 -12.50 2.58
N ASN A 10 0.34 -12.24 3.79
CA ASN A 10 -0.79 -11.33 4.00
C ASN A 10 -0.48 -9.91 3.50
N LEU A 11 0.75 -9.43 3.73
CA LEU A 11 1.19 -8.14 3.20
C LEU A 11 1.23 -8.15 1.66
N ASN A 12 1.77 -9.20 1.06
CA ASN A 12 1.76 -9.34 -0.40
C ASN A 12 0.34 -9.39 -0.98
N ASP A 13 -0.57 -10.11 -0.34
CA ASP A 13 -1.98 -10.19 -0.75
C ASP A 13 -2.65 -8.81 -0.67
N ALA A 14 -2.38 -8.02 0.39
CA ALA A 14 -2.87 -6.65 0.51
C ALA A 14 -2.32 -5.72 -0.59
N ILE A 15 -1.03 -5.85 -0.93
CA ILE A 15 -0.40 -5.10 -2.02
C ILE A 15 -1.06 -5.47 -3.36
N VAL A 16 -1.17 -6.76 -3.68
CA VAL A 16 -1.76 -7.24 -4.94
C VAL A 16 -3.21 -6.78 -5.04
N TYR A 17 -4.00 -6.94 -3.98
CA TYR A 17 -5.38 -6.50 -3.96
C TYR A 17 -5.51 -4.99 -4.23
N ALA A 18 -4.67 -4.16 -3.60
CA ALA A 18 -4.67 -2.72 -3.86
C ALA A 18 -4.34 -2.38 -5.33
N LEU A 19 -3.43 -3.14 -5.95
CA LEU A 19 -3.02 -2.93 -7.34
C LEU A 19 -4.03 -3.45 -8.36
N ASP A 20 -4.74 -4.54 -8.05
CA ASP A 20 -5.73 -5.17 -8.94
C ASP A 20 -7.10 -4.51 -8.85
N TYR A 21 -7.44 -3.92 -7.70
CA TYR A 21 -8.67 -3.17 -7.48
C TYR A 21 -8.39 -1.68 -7.19
N PRO A 22 -7.75 -0.98 -8.14
CA PRO A 22 -7.24 0.37 -7.92
C PRO A 22 -8.36 1.41 -7.81
N ASN A 23 -9.59 1.04 -8.19
CA ASN A 23 -10.71 1.95 -8.38
C ASN A 23 -11.03 2.79 -7.14
N VAL A 24 -10.92 2.24 -5.93
CA VAL A 24 -11.23 2.98 -4.69
C VAL A 24 -10.18 4.06 -4.40
N VAL A 25 -8.89 3.72 -4.56
CA VAL A 25 -7.80 4.65 -4.28
C VAL A 25 -7.67 5.70 -5.38
N LEU A 26 -7.85 5.29 -6.63
CA LEU A 26 -7.74 6.17 -7.78
C LEU A 26 -8.98 7.04 -8.01
N SER A 27 -10.18 6.59 -7.62
CA SER A 27 -11.35 7.48 -7.66
C SER A 27 -11.13 8.66 -6.75
N GLU A 28 -10.60 8.43 -5.55
CA GLU A 28 -10.28 9.49 -4.60
C GLU A 28 -9.18 10.39 -5.15
N ALA A 29 -8.09 9.82 -5.66
CA ALA A 29 -7.02 10.60 -6.29
C ALA A 29 -7.54 11.50 -7.42
N LYS A 30 -8.41 10.97 -8.29
CA LYS A 30 -9.02 11.73 -9.40
C LYS A 30 -9.94 12.85 -8.92
N SER A 31 -10.67 12.66 -7.81
CA SER A 31 -11.52 13.70 -7.23
C SER A 31 -10.75 14.95 -6.79
N PHE A 32 -9.49 14.78 -6.37
CA PHE A 32 -8.60 15.88 -5.97
C PHE A 32 -7.60 16.31 -7.06
N ALA A 33 -7.71 15.76 -8.28
CA ALA A 33 -6.69 15.96 -9.31
C ALA A 33 -6.50 17.43 -9.73
N SER A 34 -7.53 18.27 -9.60
CA SER A 34 -7.44 19.70 -9.92
C SER A 34 -6.72 20.53 -8.85
N GLU A 35 -6.58 20.00 -7.64
CA GLU A 35 -6.03 20.72 -6.48
C GLU A 35 -4.59 20.28 -6.16
N ILE A 36 -4.15 19.17 -6.72
CA ILE A 36 -2.89 18.52 -6.36
C ILE A 36 -1.86 18.65 -7.48
N THR A 37 -0.75 19.31 -7.16
CA THR A 37 0.35 19.58 -8.10
C THR A 37 1.07 18.31 -8.55
N VAL A 38 1.20 17.31 -7.67
CA VAL A 38 1.90 16.04 -7.97
C VAL A 38 0.97 14.86 -7.70
N LEU A 39 0.05 14.62 -8.64
CA LEU A 39 -1.00 13.60 -8.50
C LEU A 39 -0.45 12.19 -8.30
N GLU A 40 0.70 11.86 -8.90
CA GLU A 40 1.35 10.55 -8.73
C GLU A 40 1.76 10.33 -7.27
N ASP A 41 2.42 11.30 -6.63
CA ASP A 41 2.88 11.17 -5.25
C ASP A 41 1.71 11.15 -4.27
N PHE A 42 0.65 11.90 -4.57
CA PHE A 42 -0.58 11.84 -3.79
C PHE A 42 -1.24 10.47 -3.88
N ALA A 43 -1.45 9.95 -5.09
CA ALA A 43 -1.99 8.62 -5.30
C ALA A 43 -1.10 7.56 -4.62
N TYR A 44 0.23 7.68 -4.73
CA TYR A 44 1.17 6.78 -4.06
C TYR A 44 0.99 6.81 -2.54
N GLY A 45 0.83 7.99 -1.94
CA GLY A 45 0.51 8.13 -0.52
C GLY A 45 -0.79 7.44 -0.13
N LEU A 46 -1.85 7.58 -0.93
CA LEU A 46 -3.13 6.91 -0.69
C LEU A 46 -3.00 5.38 -0.80
N TYR A 47 -2.23 4.87 -1.77
CA TYR A 47 -1.94 3.44 -1.91
C TYR A 47 -1.21 2.91 -0.68
N LEU A 48 -0.17 3.60 -0.22
CA LEU A 48 0.56 3.21 0.99
C LEU A 48 -0.35 3.22 2.21
N GLY A 49 -1.18 4.26 2.38
CA GLY A 49 -2.13 4.35 3.48
C GLY A 49 -3.13 3.19 3.47
N TYR A 50 -3.71 2.89 2.31
CA TYR A 50 -4.65 1.78 2.14
C TYR A 50 -4.00 0.42 2.46
N ILE A 51 -2.86 0.12 1.85
CA ILE A 51 -2.13 -1.15 2.07
C ILE A 51 -1.76 -1.29 3.56
N SER A 52 -1.26 -0.21 4.17
CA SER A 52 -0.90 -0.21 5.59
C SER A 52 -2.11 -0.46 6.48
N GLY A 53 -3.23 0.22 6.23
CA GLY A 53 -4.46 0.04 7.00
C GLY A 53 -4.99 -1.39 6.93
N VAL A 54 -5.14 -1.94 5.71
CA VAL A 54 -5.60 -3.32 5.50
C VAL A 54 -4.69 -4.33 6.21
N PHE A 55 -3.38 -4.17 6.07
CA PHE A 55 -2.43 -5.07 6.70
C PHE A 55 -2.46 -4.97 8.23
N PHE A 56 -2.41 -3.77 8.79
CA PHE A 56 -2.38 -3.55 10.24
C PHE A 56 -3.68 -3.99 10.93
N ASP A 57 -4.84 -3.70 10.34
CA ASP A 57 -6.13 -4.16 10.86
C ASP A 57 -6.21 -5.69 10.85
N GLY A 58 -5.80 -6.31 9.74
CA GLY A 58 -5.72 -7.77 9.64
C GLY A 58 -4.76 -8.38 10.66
N PHE A 59 -3.57 -7.79 10.81
CA PHE A 59 -2.56 -8.24 11.76
C PHE A 59 -3.08 -8.16 13.19
N LEU A 60 -3.67 -7.02 13.58
CA LEU A 60 -4.25 -6.81 14.91
C LEU A 60 -5.38 -7.82 15.18
N ALA A 61 -6.24 -8.07 14.19
CA ALA A 61 -7.34 -9.02 14.32
C ALA A 61 -6.86 -10.46 14.57
N ARG A 62 -5.80 -10.90 13.87
CA ARG A 62 -5.22 -12.25 13.99
C ARG A 62 -4.36 -12.41 15.24
N ASN A 63 -3.50 -11.44 15.52
CA ASN A 63 -2.45 -11.56 16.53
C ASN A 63 -2.81 -10.92 17.88
N LYS A 64 -3.92 -10.15 17.94
CA LYS A 64 -4.37 -9.41 19.13
C LYS A 64 -3.32 -8.46 19.71
N ARG A 65 -2.40 -8.00 18.86
CA ARG A 65 -1.35 -7.05 19.17
C ARG A 65 -0.98 -6.24 17.93
N TYR A 66 -0.27 -5.13 18.15
CA TYR A 66 0.40 -4.40 17.08
C TYR A 66 1.75 -5.04 16.74
N LEU A 67 2.29 -4.62 15.60
CA LEU A 67 3.63 -4.97 15.15
C LEU A 67 4.68 -4.48 16.14
N TYR A 68 5.70 -5.29 16.35
CA TYR A 68 6.92 -4.88 17.02
C TYR A 68 7.86 -4.15 16.04
N SER A 69 8.87 -3.49 16.59
CA SER A 69 9.81 -2.66 15.81
C SER A 69 10.45 -3.41 14.64
N GLU A 70 10.83 -4.68 14.84
CA GLU A 70 11.46 -5.50 13.81
C GLU A 70 10.48 -5.89 12.69
N GLU A 71 9.25 -6.27 13.04
CA GLU A 71 8.19 -6.57 12.06
C GLU A 71 7.79 -5.32 11.27
N LEU A 72 7.78 -4.15 11.92
CA LEU A 72 7.52 -2.87 11.26
C LEU A 72 8.65 -2.50 10.27
N THR A 73 9.89 -2.81 10.63
CA THR A 73 11.06 -2.59 9.77
C THR A 73 10.99 -3.46 8.51
N ASP A 74 10.59 -4.72 8.67
CA ASP A 74 10.39 -5.64 7.55
C ASP A 74 9.21 -5.24 6.68
N PHE A 75 8.09 -4.85 7.28
CA PHE A 75 6.94 -4.28 6.57
C PHE A 75 7.36 -3.11 5.67
N HIS A 76 8.09 -2.13 6.22
CA HIS A 76 8.57 -0.98 5.44
C HIS A 76 9.57 -1.41 4.36
N SER A 77 10.46 -2.35 4.65
CA SER A 77 11.44 -2.86 3.68
C SER A 77 10.76 -3.54 2.49
N ILE A 78 9.67 -4.29 2.71
CA ILE A 78 8.87 -4.91 1.66
C ILE A 78 8.15 -3.83 0.83
N LEU A 79 7.51 -2.84 1.48
CA LEU A 79 6.86 -1.75 0.76
C LEU A 79 7.83 -0.94 -0.11
N VAL A 80 9.03 -0.64 0.40
CA VAL A 80 10.08 0.05 -0.37
C VAL A 80 10.48 -0.77 -1.60
N LYS A 81 10.69 -2.10 -1.45
CA LYS A 81 11.00 -2.98 -2.58
C LYS A 81 9.89 -3.02 -3.64
N ARG A 82 8.63 -2.94 -3.22
CA ARG A 82 7.45 -2.96 -4.12
C ARG A 82 7.08 -1.56 -4.65
N SER A 83 7.68 -0.49 -4.12
CA SER A 83 7.39 0.90 -4.51
C SER A 83 7.45 1.16 -6.02
N PRO A 84 8.47 0.67 -6.77
CA PRO A 84 8.51 0.89 -8.22
C PRO A 84 7.31 0.27 -8.97
N GLU A 85 6.86 -0.91 -8.56
CA GLU A 85 5.70 -1.59 -9.14
C GLU A 85 4.40 -0.83 -8.84
N ILE A 86 4.22 -0.39 -7.59
CA ILE A 86 3.06 0.40 -7.18
C ILE A 86 3.00 1.70 -7.98
N ARG A 87 4.12 2.42 -8.10
CA ARG A 87 4.20 3.66 -8.89
C ARG A 87 3.91 3.44 -10.37
N LEU A 88 4.45 2.37 -10.95
CA LEU A 88 4.18 2.03 -12.35
C LEU A 88 2.70 1.79 -12.61
N LYS A 89 2.02 1.04 -11.74
CA LYS A 89 0.57 0.79 -11.81
C LYS A 89 -0.23 2.07 -11.64
N ILE A 90 0.14 2.95 -10.72
CA ILE A 90 -0.50 4.26 -10.55
C ILE A 90 -0.41 5.08 -11.83
N LYS A 91 0.80 5.23 -12.39
CA LYS A 91 1.01 5.97 -13.66
C LYS A 91 0.14 5.42 -14.78
N ALA A 92 0.14 4.10 -14.95
CA ALA A 92 -0.66 3.43 -15.98
C ALA A 92 -2.15 3.75 -15.84
N ASN A 93 -2.71 3.70 -14.63
CA ASN A 93 -4.13 3.95 -14.42
C ASN A 93 -4.51 5.45 -14.44
N LEU A 94 -3.58 6.34 -14.09
CA LEU A 94 -3.76 7.79 -14.23
C LEU A 94 -3.46 8.29 -15.65
N SER A 95 -3.05 7.41 -16.57
CA SER A 95 -2.59 7.77 -17.92
C SER A 95 -1.47 8.83 -17.91
N LEU A 96 -0.66 8.84 -16.86
CA LEU A 96 0.52 9.68 -16.76
C LEU A 96 1.64 9.02 -17.56
N LYS A 97 2.33 9.81 -18.40
CA LYS A 97 3.49 9.35 -19.18
C LYS A 97 4.74 9.19 -18.30
#